data_AF-A0A151AX31-F1
#
_entry.id   AF-A0A151AX31-F1
#
_cell.length_a   1.000
_cell.length_b   1.000
_cell.length_c   1.000
_cell.angle_alpha   90.00
_cell.angle_beta   90.00
_cell.angle_gamma   90.00
#
_symmetry.space_group_name_H-M   'P 1'
#
loop_
_entity.id
_entity.type
_entity.pdbx_description
1 polymer ?
#
loop_
_entity_poly.entity_id
_entity_poly.type
_entity_poly.pdbx_seq_one_letter_code
_entity_poly.pdbx_strand_id
1 'polypeptide(L)'
;MDALVIKVRKGGRVRSQSVLIGSGVNREGYREILGLMIGDGESEASWSEFFACLKRRGLKGVDWVVSDDHKGLVKAIMTHFQGVSWQRCQTHFIRNILEVCPKSLQRKFHTRVLPGSLKNPVLIF
;
A
#
# COMPACT_ATOMS: atom_id res chain seq x y z
N MET A 1 3.24 -0.66 -0.32
CA MET A 1 2.20 -0.68 -1.36
C MET A 1 0.97 0.04 -0.87
N ASP A 2 0.43 0.95 -1.69
CA ASP A 2 -0.77 1.72 -1.36
C ASP A 2 -1.63 1.94 -2.62
N ALA A 3 -2.90 2.29 -2.43
CA ALA A 3 -3.82 2.61 -3.51
C ALA A 3 -4.60 3.90 -3.20
N LEU A 4 -4.72 4.77 -4.20
CA LEU A 4 -5.50 5.99 -4.13
C LEU A 4 -6.63 5.98 -5.16
N VAL A 5 -7.84 6.28 -4.73
CA VAL A 5 -8.97 6.45 -5.66
C VAL A 5 -9.01 7.91 -6.12
N ILE A 6 -8.84 8.13 -7.42
CA ILE A 6 -8.90 9.46 -8.03
C ILE A 6 -10.03 9.56 -9.05
N LYS A 7 -10.49 10.78 -9.32
CA LYS A 7 -11.45 11.07 -10.39
C LYS A 7 -10.71 11.33 -11.69
N VAL A 8 -10.99 10.53 -12.72
CA VAL A 8 -10.39 10.67 -14.06
C VAL A 8 -11.45 10.78 -15.13
N ARG A 9 -11.16 11.54 -16.20
CA ARG A 9 -12.05 11.64 -17.35
C ARG A 9 -11.71 10.55 -18.37
N LYS A 10 -12.61 9.59 -18.58
CA LYS A 10 -12.44 8.46 -19.51
C LYS A 10 -13.74 8.21 -20.27
N GLY A 11 -13.66 8.16 -21.61
CA GLY A 11 -14.84 7.98 -22.47
C GLY A 11 -15.91 9.05 -22.28
N GLY A 12 -15.51 10.32 -22.19
CA GLY A 12 -16.42 11.46 -22.02
C GLY A 12 -17.04 11.64 -20.62
N ARG A 13 -16.78 10.73 -19.67
CA ARG A 13 -17.33 10.77 -18.31
C ARG A 13 -16.24 10.82 -17.25
N VAL A 14 -16.54 11.44 -16.11
CA VAL A 14 -15.67 11.38 -14.92
C VAL A 14 -15.98 10.10 -14.15
N ARG A 15 -14.96 9.28 -13.89
CA ARG A 15 -15.07 8.00 -13.18
C ARG A 15 -14.04 7.92 -12.06
N SER A 16 -14.38 7.21 -10.99
CA SER A 16 -13.38 6.82 -9.99
C SER A 16 -12.49 5.74 -10.58
N GLN A 17 -11.17 5.87 -10.42
CA GLN A 17 -10.18 4.86 -10.79
C GLN A 17 -9.14 4.72 -9.68
N SER A 18 -8.59 3.52 -9.54
CA SER A 18 -7.58 3.23 -8.53
C SER A 18 -6.19 3.47 -9.11
N VAL A 19 -5.35 4.20 -8.39
CA VAL A 19 -3.93 4.36 -8.69
C VAL A 19 -3.17 3.51 -7.70
N LEU A 20 -2.52 2.47 -8.23
CA LEU A 20 -1.64 1.58 -7.49
C LEU A 20 -0.27 2.25 -7.36
N ILE A 21 0.26 2.27 -6.15
CA ILE A 21 1.50 2.97 -5.80
C ILE A 21 2.47 1.99 -5.15
N GLY A 22 3.66 1.92 -5.72
CA GLY A 22 4.82 1.27 -5.11
C GLY A 22 5.85 2.33 -4.74
N SER A 23 6.10 2.53 -3.46
CA SER A 23 7.34 3.14 -2.99
C SER A 23 8.27 2.09 -2.41
N GLY A 24 9.54 2.43 -2.35
CA GLY A 24 10.58 1.57 -1.81
C GLY A 24 11.63 2.38 -1.09
N VAL A 25 12.44 1.68 -0.30
CA VAL A 25 13.65 2.22 0.32
C VAL A 25 14.81 1.42 -0.24
N ASN A 26 15.79 2.11 -0.85
CA ASN A 26 16.96 1.46 -1.41
C ASN A 26 17.98 1.10 -0.31
N ARG A 27 19.10 0.47 -0.69
CA ARG A 27 20.11 -0.03 0.26
C ARG A 27 20.83 1.09 1.00
N GLU A 28 20.83 2.27 0.41
CA GLU A 28 21.40 3.50 0.95
C GLU A 28 20.42 4.21 1.90
N GLY A 29 19.20 3.68 2.05
CA GLY A 29 18.17 4.23 2.95
C GLY A 29 17.33 5.34 2.33
N TYR A 30 17.47 5.62 1.03
CA TYR A 30 16.67 6.64 0.35
C TYR A 30 15.33 6.08 -0.08
N ARG A 31 14.29 6.89 0.12
CA ARG A 31 12.94 6.58 -0.32
C ARG A 31 12.73 7.01 -1.77
N GLU A 32 12.14 6.13 -2.56
CA GLU A 32 11.89 6.34 -3.98
C GLU A 32 10.49 5.85 -4.37
N ILE A 33 9.91 6.46 -5.41
CA ILE A 33 8.71 5.94 -6.07
C ILE A 33 9.16 4.92 -7.11
N LEU A 34 8.87 3.64 -6.87
CA LEU A 34 9.18 2.56 -7.79
C LEU A 34 8.23 2.58 -9.00
N GLY A 35 6.96 2.91 -8.79
CA GLY A 35 6.01 3.07 -9.88
C GLY A 35 4.61 3.49 -9.46
N LEU A 36 3.85 3.91 -10.47
CA LEU A 36 2.44 4.27 -10.40
C LEU A 36 1.72 3.56 -11.55
N MET A 37 0.53 3.02 -11.31
CA MET A 37 -0.28 2.42 -12.37
C MET A 37 -1.76 2.62 -12.10
N ILE A 38 -2.52 3.02 -13.12
CA ILE A 38 -3.98 3.06 -13.02
C ILE A 38 -4.49 1.63 -13.21
N GLY A 39 -5.16 1.11 -12.19
CA GLY A 39 -5.85 -0.18 -12.23
C GLY A 39 -7.36 0.01 -12.15
N ASP A 40 -8.11 -0.92 -12.75
CA ASP A 40 -9.58 -0.95 -12.69
C ASP A 40 -10.08 -1.55 -11.36
N GLY A 41 -9.42 -1.16 -10.25
CA GLY A 41 -9.62 -1.67 -8.89
C GLY A 41 -8.34 -2.26 -8.26
N GLU A 42 -8.47 -2.76 -7.03
CA GLU A 42 -7.39 -3.36 -6.25
C GLU A 42 -7.36 -4.90 -6.37
N SER A 43 -7.70 -5.42 -7.55
CA SER A 43 -7.74 -6.87 -7.80
C SER A 43 -6.35 -7.51 -7.78
N GLU A 44 -6.28 -8.82 -7.51
CA GLU A 44 -5.04 -9.59 -7.64
C GLU A 44 -4.41 -9.44 -9.03
N ALA A 45 -5.23 -9.38 -10.08
CA ALA A 45 -4.77 -9.21 -11.45
C ALA A 45 -4.09 -7.85 -11.64
N SER A 46 -4.71 -6.77 -11.16
CA SER A 46 -4.17 -5.41 -11.25
C SER A 46 -2.84 -5.28 -10.49
N TRP A 47 -2.74 -5.87 -9.29
CA TRP A 47 -1.49 -5.91 -8.54
C TRP A 47 -0.42 -6.79 -9.21
N SER A 48 -0.81 -7.92 -9.78
CA SER A 48 0.10 -8.80 -10.51
C SER A 48 0.70 -8.13 -11.73
N GLU A 49 -0.11 -7.39 -12.50
CA GLU A 49 0.35 -6.59 -13.62
C GLU A 49 1.32 -5.50 -13.16
N PHE A 50 1.00 -4.82 -12.05
CA PHE A 50 1.87 -3.80 -11.47
C PHE A 50 3.24 -4.36 -11.10
N PHE A 51 3.27 -5.49 -10.38
CA PHE A 51 4.52 -6.13 -9.96
C PHE A 51 5.33 -6.67 -11.15
N ALA A 52 4.65 -7.24 -12.15
CA ALA A 52 5.30 -7.66 -13.39
C ALA A 52 5.96 -6.47 -14.12
N CYS A 53 5.28 -5.31 -14.15
CA CYS A 53 5.84 -4.08 -14.72
C CYS A 53 7.09 -3.61 -13.97
N LEU A 54 7.06 -3.57 -12.63
CA LEU A 54 8.23 -3.20 -11.82
C LEU A 54 9.42 -4.13 -12.05
N LYS A 55 9.20 -5.44 -12.07
CA LYS A 55 10.25 -6.43 -12.34
C LYS A 55 10.83 -6.31 -13.74
N ARG A 56 9.99 -6.06 -14.75
CA ARG A 56 10.43 -5.83 -16.13
C ARG A 56 11.34 -4.60 -16.25
N ARG A 57 11.13 -3.60 -15.39
CA ARG A 57 11.97 -2.40 -15.26
C ARG A 57 13.23 -2.63 -14.42
N GLY A 58 13.45 -3.84 -13.91
CA GLY A 58 14.67 -4.23 -13.20
C GLY A 58 14.54 -4.34 -11.68
N LEU A 59 13.33 -4.22 -11.11
CA LEU A 59 13.14 -4.44 -9.67
C LEU A 59 13.49 -5.90 -9.31
N LYS A 60 14.44 -6.05 -8.40
CA LYS A 60 14.97 -7.35 -7.92
C LYS A 60 15.45 -7.22 -6.49
N GLY A 61 15.58 -8.36 -5.79
CA GLY A 61 16.10 -8.40 -4.42
C GLY A 61 15.22 -7.66 -3.42
N VAL A 62 13.90 -7.85 -3.50
CA VAL A 62 12.96 -7.29 -2.53
C VAL A 62 12.94 -8.19 -1.30
N ASP A 63 13.46 -7.70 -0.18
CA ASP A 63 13.51 -8.46 1.07
C ASP A 63 12.21 -8.32 1.88
N TRP A 64 11.58 -7.15 1.83
CA TRP A 64 10.41 -6.80 2.64
C TRP A 64 9.34 -6.10 1.80
N VAL A 65 8.07 -6.43 2.04
CA VAL A 65 6.91 -5.72 1.45
C VAL A 65 5.94 -5.36 2.55
N VAL A 66 5.60 -4.07 2.61
CA VAL A 66 4.57 -3.52 3.51
C VAL A 66 3.33 -3.17 2.72
N SER A 67 2.15 -3.64 3.12
CA SER A 67 0.88 -3.32 2.44
C SER A 67 -0.33 -3.37 3.37
N ASP A 68 -1.48 -2.89 2.91
CA ASP A 68 -2.76 -3.31 3.49
C ASP A 68 -2.96 -4.84 3.36
N ASP A 69 -3.86 -5.39 4.18
CA ASP A 69 -4.29 -6.79 4.21
C ASP A 69 -5.38 -7.11 3.17
N HIS A 70 -5.38 -6.38 2.05
CA HIS A 70 -6.25 -6.67 0.93
C HIS A 70 -5.86 -8.02 0.32
N LYS A 71 -6.76 -9.01 0.37
CA LYS A 71 -6.47 -10.40 -0.01
C LYS A 71 -5.85 -10.55 -1.41
N GLY A 72 -6.34 -9.78 -2.38
CA GLY A 72 -5.81 -9.80 -3.74
C GLY A 72 -4.38 -9.26 -3.84
N LEU A 73 -4.04 -8.25 -3.03
CA LEU A 73 -2.70 -7.69 -2.96
C LEU A 73 -1.74 -8.67 -2.29
N VAL A 74 -2.12 -9.21 -1.13
CA VAL A 74 -1.29 -10.20 -0.41
C VAL A 74 -1.00 -11.41 -1.28
N LYS A 75 -2.00 -11.93 -2.00
CA LYS A 75 -1.82 -13.06 -2.91
C LYS A 75 -0.90 -12.73 -4.09
N ALA A 76 -1.03 -11.54 -4.67
CA ALA A 76 -0.12 -11.07 -5.73
C ALA A 76 1.32 -10.91 -5.21
N ILE A 77 1.51 -10.40 -3.98
CA ILE A 77 2.82 -10.29 -3.34
C ILE A 77 3.46 -11.67 -3.21
N MET A 78 2.76 -12.65 -2.64
CA MET A 78 3.29 -14.00 -2.44
C MET A 78 3.61 -14.73 -3.76
N THR A 79 2.86 -14.43 -4.82
CA THR A 79 3.12 -14.95 -6.17
C THR A 79 4.38 -14.35 -6.79
N HIS A 80 4.59 -13.05 -6.63
CA HIS A 80 5.67 -12.34 -7.31
C HIS A 80 6.97 -12.27 -6.49
N PHE A 81 6.91 -12.19 -5.18
CA PHE A 81 8.10 -12.00 -4.33
C PHE A 81 8.26 -13.19 -3.39
N GLN A 82 8.68 -14.33 -3.95
CA GLN A 82 8.93 -15.54 -3.16
C GLN A 82 10.06 -15.29 -2.14
N GLY A 83 9.83 -15.72 -0.89
CA GLY A 83 10.80 -15.56 0.21
C GLY A 83 10.79 -14.17 0.87
N VAL A 84 9.92 -13.26 0.43
CA VAL A 84 9.80 -11.92 1.03
C VAL A 84 9.19 -11.98 2.43
N SER A 85 9.66 -11.11 3.32
CA SER A 85 8.95 -10.83 4.57
C SER A 85 7.78 -9.88 4.29
N TRP A 86 6.55 -10.35 4.46
CA TRP A 86 5.38 -9.49 4.36
C TRP A 86 4.96 -8.94 5.71
N GLN A 87 4.71 -7.63 5.77
CA GLN A 87 4.20 -6.96 6.96
C GLN A 87 2.93 -6.17 6.61
N ARG A 88 1.90 -6.31 7.44
CA ARG A 88 0.75 -5.42 7.38
C ARG A 88 1.14 -3.99 7.76
N CYS A 89 0.70 -3.03 6.94
CA CYS A 89 0.88 -1.61 7.17
C CYS A 89 0.17 -1.19 8.46
N GLN A 90 0.94 -0.64 9.40
CA GLN A 90 0.43 -0.23 10.71
C GLN A 90 -0.55 0.94 10.60
N THR A 91 -0.33 1.86 9.67
CA THR A 91 -1.25 2.99 9.42
C THR A 91 -2.63 2.50 8.96
N HIS A 92 -2.65 1.57 7.99
CA HIS A 92 -3.89 0.93 7.54
C HIS A 92 -4.55 0.14 8.67
N PHE A 93 -3.78 -0.66 9.39
CA PHE A 93 -4.29 -1.45 10.51
C PHE A 93 -4.98 -0.57 11.58
N ILE A 94 -4.36 0.54 11.96
CA ILE A 94 -4.90 1.46 12.96
C ILE A 94 -6.13 2.18 12.43
N ARG A 95 -6.15 2.59 11.16
CA ARG A 95 -7.34 3.16 10.54
C ARG A 95 -8.51 2.18 10.59
N ASN A 96 -8.29 0.92 10.23
CA ASN A 96 -9.32 -0.12 10.26
C ASN A 96 -9.87 -0.34 11.68
N ILE A 97 -9.01 -0.28 12.72
CA ILE A 97 -9.46 -0.34 14.12
C ILE A 97 -10.32 0.88 14.48
N LEU A 98 -9.87 2.09 14.10
CA LEU A 98 -10.57 3.32 14.44
C LEU A 98 -11.93 3.44 13.74
N GLU A 99 -12.08 2.88 12.53
CA GLU A 99 -13.34 2.83 11.80
C GLU A 99 -14.44 2.06 12.55
N VAL A 100 -14.09 0.97 13.24
CA VAL A 100 -15.04 0.18 14.04
C VAL A 100 -15.10 0.63 15.51
N CYS A 101 -14.20 1.50 15.94
CA CYS A 101 -14.16 2.01 17.31
C CYS A 101 -15.21 3.12 17.53
N PRO A 102 -15.99 3.07 18.64
CA PRO A 102 -16.89 4.17 18.99
C PRO A 102 -16.17 5.51 19.06
N LYS A 103 -16.75 6.57 18.45
CA LYS A 103 -16.12 7.90 18.34
C LYS A 103 -15.63 8.47 19.67
N SER A 104 -16.34 8.19 20.77
CA SER A 104 -15.97 8.62 22.13
C SER A 104 -14.65 8.02 22.63
N LEU A 105 -14.25 6.85 22.11
CA LEU A 105 -13.06 6.11 22.52
C LEU A 105 -11.89 6.27 21.54
N GLN A 106 -12.13 6.69 20.30
CA GLN A 106 -11.11 6.80 19.25
C GLN A 106 -9.86 7.58 19.70
N ARG A 107 -10.03 8.72 20.38
CA ARG A 107 -8.89 9.53 20.88
C ARG A 107 -8.02 8.77 21.89
N LYS A 108 -8.66 8.04 22.81
CA LYS A 108 -7.97 7.23 23.82
C LYS A 108 -7.22 6.07 23.16
N PHE A 109 -7.84 5.42 22.18
CA PHE A 109 -7.22 4.34 21.41
C PHE A 109 -6.04 4.82 20.57
N HIS A 110 -6.22 5.86 19.76
CA HIS A 110 -5.17 6.43 18.91
C HIS A 110 -3.91 6.76 19.73
N THR A 111 -4.07 7.36 20.91
CA THR A 111 -2.95 7.74 21.77
C THR A 111 -2.21 6.56 22.40
N ARG A 112 -2.89 5.41 22.61
CA ARG A 112 -2.29 4.20 23.20
C ARG A 112 -1.66 3.28 22.16
N VAL A 113 -2.21 3.23 20.95
CA VAL A 113 -1.78 2.32 19.88
C VAL A 113 -0.67 2.94 19.02
N LEU A 114 -0.60 4.27 18.92
CA LEU A 114 0.49 4.98 18.27
C LEU A 114 1.45 5.56 19.33
N PRO A 115 2.55 4.88 19.69
CA PRO A 115 3.62 5.51 20.45
C PRO A 115 4.14 6.75 19.71
N GLY A 116 4.70 7.70 20.47
CA GLY A 116 5.11 9.02 19.97
C GLY A 116 6.01 9.02 18.72
N SER A 117 6.71 7.92 18.44
CA SER A 117 7.54 7.72 17.24
C SER A 117 6.77 7.60 15.92
N LEU A 118 5.45 7.38 15.97
CA LEU A 118 4.57 7.33 14.78
C LEU A 118 3.77 8.63 14.57
N LYS A 119 4.02 9.68 15.38
CA LYS A 119 3.34 10.98 15.25
C LYS A 119 3.78 11.79 14.02
N ASN A 120 4.97 11.50 13.49
CA ASN A 120 5.41 11.91 12.16
C ASN A 120 5.79 10.64 11.41
N PRO A 121 4.81 9.95 10.80
CA PRO A 121 5.17 8.83 9.98
C PRO A 121 5.85 9.43 8.75
N VAL A 122 7.18 9.28 8.66
CA VAL A 122 7.74 9.01 7.35
C VAL A 122 7.07 7.70 6.96
N LEU A 123 5.89 7.81 6.30
CA LEU A 123 5.00 6.71 5.97
C LEU A 123 5.73 5.83 4.98
N ILE A 124 6.55 4.89 5.42
CA ILE A 124 7.20 3.94 4.53
C ILE A 124 6.09 3.01 4.01
N PHE A 125 5.65 3.27 2.77
CA PHE A 125 4.84 2.36 1.97
C PHE A 125 5.76 1.58 1.04
#